data_AF-A0A4S4G3Z9-F1
#
_entry.id   AF-A0A4S4G3Z9-F1
#
_cell.length_a   1.000
_cell.length_b   1.000
_cell.length_c   1.000
_cell.angle_alpha   90.00
_cell.angle_beta   90.00
_cell.angle_gamma   90.00
#
_symmetry.space_group_name_H-M   'P 1'
#
loop_
_entity.id
_entity.type
_entity.pdbx_description
1 polymer ?
#
loop_
_entity_poly.entity_id
_entity_poly.type
_entity_poly.pdbx_seq_one_letter_code
_entity_poly.pdbx_strand_id
1 'polypeptide(L)' 'MAAAIACAVTSSVLADNVYLFSYFKGNGEDGLHLAYSHDGLKWQALKNDKSFLTPNIGKDKLMRDPSICQGP' A
#
# COMPACT_ATOMS: atom_id res chain seq x y z
N MET A 1 43.81 -10.50 30.72
CA MET A 1 42.45 -9.95 30.52
C MET A 1 42.52 -8.97 29.36
N ALA A 2 42.07 -9.35 28.17
CA ALA A 2 41.93 -8.43 27.05
C ALA A 2 40.47 -7.98 27.01
N ALA A 3 40.22 -6.69 27.20
CA ALA A 3 38.88 -6.11 27.09
C ALA A 3 38.60 -5.85 25.61
N ALA A 4 37.59 -6.53 25.05
CA ALA A 4 37.08 -6.22 23.72
C ALA A 4 36.12 -5.02 23.83
N ILE A 5 36.48 -3.92 23.17
CA ILE A 5 35.59 -2.76 23.01
C ILE A 5 34.62 -3.12 21.88
N ALA A 6 33.37 -3.42 22.26
CA ALA A 6 32.29 -3.61 21.31
C ALA A 6 31.83 -2.24 20.78
N CYS A 7 32.14 -1.96 19.51
CA CYS A 7 31.55 -0.84 18.79
C CYS A 7 30.06 -1.12 18.58
N ALA A 8 29.19 -0.37 19.25
CA ALA A 8 27.75 -0.50 19.10
C ALA A 8 27.34 0.05 17.72
N VAL A 9 27.10 -0.86 16.78
CA VAL A 9 26.52 -0.53 15.47
C VAL A 9 25.03 -0.26 15.69
N THR A 10 24.62 1.00 15.67
CA THR A 10 23.22 1.38 15.66
C THR A 10 22.65 1.07 14.27
N SER A 11 21.96 -0.06 14.11
CA SER A 11 21.17 -0.33 12.92
C SER A 11 20.05 0.71 12.85
N SER A 12 20.16 1.67 11.92
CA SER A 12 19.01 2.43 11.48
C SER A 12 17.97 1.41 11.00
N VAL A 13 16.76 1.45 11.56
CA VAL A 13 15.63 0.72 10.98
C VAL A 13 15.46 1.32 9.58
N LEU A 14 15.99 0.65 8.55
CA LEU A 14 15.62 0.95 7.17
C LEU A 14 14.10 0.84 7.18
N ALA A 15 13.41 1.97 7.01
CA ALA A 15 11.98 1.92 6.78
C ALA A 15 11.80 1.09 5.52
N ASP A 16 11.35 -0.16 5.67
CA ASP A 16 11.18 -1.06 4.55
C ASP A 16 10.25 -0.37 3.55
N ASN A 17 10.81 0.03 2.41
CA ASN A 17 10.04 0.68 1.36
C ASN A 17 8.90 -0.25 0.98
N VAL A 18 7.68 0.28 0.97
CA VAL A 18 6.49 -0.48 0.58
C VAL A 18 5.98 0.05 -0.74
N TYR A 19 5.60 -0.86 -1.63
CA TYR A 19 4.83 -0.53 -2.81
C TYR A 19 3.35 -0.48 -2.42
N LEU A 20 2.66 0.57 -2.85
CA LEU A 20 1.21 0.72 -2.68
C LEU A 20 0.56 0.71 -4.07
N PHE A 21 -0.50 -0.08 -4.22
CA PHE A 21 -1.24 -0.22 -5.46
C PHE A 21 -2.70 0.17 -5.27
N SER A 22 -3.20 1.02 -6.15
CA SER A 22 -4.61 1.40 -6.24
C SER A 22 -5.30 0.64 -7.36
N TYR A 23 -6.43 0.00 -7.07
CA TYR A 23 -7.16 -0.80 -8.04
C TYR A 23 -8.67 -0.77 -7.81
N PHE A 24 -9.43 -1.25 -8.79
CA PHE A 24 -10.85 -1.55 -8.68
C PHE A 24 -11.07 -3.04 -9.00
N LYS A 25 -12.20 -3.60 -8.57
CA LYS A 25 -12.59 -4.99 -8.88
C LYS A 25 -13.76 -5.04 -9.85
N GLY A 26 -13.86 -6.12 -10.62
CA GLY A 26 -14.97 -6.34 -11.54
C GLY A 26 -15.13 -5.19 -12.53
N ASN A 27 -16.32 -4.59 -12.58
CA ASN A 27 -16.56 -3.41 -13.43
C ASN A 27 -16.22 -2.08 -12.71
N GLY A 28 -15.89 -2.13 -11.42
CA GLY A 28 -15.61 -0.97 -10.58
C GLY A 28 -16.81 -0.51 -9.75
N GLU A 29 -17.78 -1.39 -9.50
CA GLU A 29 -19.02 -1.07 -8.80
C GLU A 29 -18.80 -0.75 -7.31
N ASP A 30 -17.77 -1.34 -6.69
CA ASP A 30 -17.50 -1.19 -5.26
C ASP A 30 -16.50 -0.05 -4.94
N GLY A 31 -15.66 0.34 -5.90
CA GLY A 31 -14.82 1.54 -5.84
C GLY A 31 -13.34 1.27 -5.61
N LEU A 32 -12.70 2.16 -4.86
CA LEU A 32 -11.24 2.16 -4.64
C LEU A 32 -10.84 1.04 -3.68
N HIS A 33 -9.91 0.19 -4.09
CA HIS A 33 -9.18 -0.73 -3.21
C HIS A 33 -7.70 -0.40 -3.19
N LEU A 34 -7.03 -0.81 -2.11
CA LEU A 34 -5.60 -0.65 -1.94
C LEU A 34 -4.97 -1.98 -1.54
N ALA A 35 -3.80 -2.28 -2.09
CA ALA A 35 -2.97 -3.40 -1.69
C ALA A 35 -1.53 -2.93 -1.52
N TYR A 36 -0.79 -3.60 -0.65
CA TYR A 36 0.63 -3.31 -0.43
C TYR A 36 1.50 -4.51 -0.75
N SER A 37 2.77 -4.25 -1.02
CA SER A 37 3.79 -5.26 -1.24
C SER A 37 5.16 -4.76 -0.80
N HIS A 38 5.98 -5.67 -0.25
CA HIS A 38 7.40 -5.38 0.04
C HIS A 38 8.32 -5.76 -1.13
N ASP A 39 7.86 -6.59 -2.07
CA ASP A 39 8.67 -7.11 -3.18
C ASP A 39 8.11 -6.72 -4.57
N GLY A 40 6.93 -6.11 -4.63
CA GLY A 40 6.22 -5.78 -5.87
C GLY A 40 5.60 -6.99 -6.59
N LEU A 41 5.76 -8.21 -6.05
CA LEU A 41 5.32 -9.47 -6.67
C LEU A 41 4.16 -10.09 -5.90
N LYS A 42 4.25 -10.10 -4.57
CA LYS A 42 3.21 -10.60 -3.67
C LYS A 42 2.47 -9.44 -3.05
N TRP A 43 1.16 -9.41 -3.28
CA TRP A 43 0.31 -8.30 -2.86
C TRP A 43 -0.66 -8.75 -1.77
N GLN A 44 -0.76 -7.93 -0.74
CA GLN A 44 -1.74 -8.12 0.34
C GLN A 44 -2.75 -6.97 0.30
N ALA A 45 -4.03 -7.32 0.17
CA ALA A 45 -5.11 -6.36 0.19
C ALA A 45 -5.23 -5.70 1.57
N LEU A 46 -5.44 -4.38 1.59
CA LEU A 46 -5.72 -3.62 2.80
C LEU A 46 -7.22 -3.67 3.14
N LYS A 47 -7.57 -3.33 4.39
CA LYS A 47 -8.97 -3.20 4.86
C LYS A 47 -9.82 -4.46 4.61
N ASN A 48 -9.23 -5.65 4.72
CA ASN A 48 -9.89 -6.92 4.40
C ASN A 48 -10.51 -6.94 2.98
N ASP A 49 -9.80 -6.35 2.01
CA ASP A 49 -10.21 -6.25 0.60
C ASP A 49 -11.57 -5.54 0.39
N LYS A 50 -11.91 -4.62 1.31
CA LYS A 50 -13.07 -3.74 1.21
C LYS A 50 -12.69 -2.40 0.61
N SER A 51 -13.63 -1.81 -0.13
CA SER A 51 -13.46 -0.50 -0.74
C SER A 51 -13.20 0.61 0.29
N PHE A 52 -12.27 1.50 -0.04
CA PHE A 52 -11.93 2.73 0.68
C PHE A 52 -12.81 3.91 0.27
N LEU A 53 -13.23 3.95 -1.00
CA LEU A 53 -14.06 5.02 -1.56
C LEU A 53 -15.09 4.41 -2.52
N THR A 54 -16.34 4.41 -2.09
CA THR A 54 -17.47 3.97 -2.93
C THR A 54 -17.87 5.07 -3.91
N PRO A 55 -18.03 4.76 -5.20
CA PRO A 55 -18.50 5.72 -6.19
C PRO A 55 -19.95 6.15 -5.92
N ASN A 56 -20.17 7.46 -5.76
CA ASN A 56 -21.51 8.03 -5.52
C ASN A 56 -22.00 8.95 -6.65
N ILE A 57 -21.14 9.22 -7.62
CA ILE A 57 -21.36 10.20 -8.71
C ILE A 57 -21.50 9.47 -10.04
N GLY A 58 -22.30 10.05 -10.95
CA GLY A 58 -22.60 9.48 -12.26
C GLY A 58 -23.82 8.55 -12.21
N LYS A 59 -24.42 8.29 -13.37
CA LYS A 59 -25.61 7.41 -13.48
C LYS A 59 -25.27 5.98 -13.07
N ASP A 60 -24.12 5.50 -13.53
CA ASP A 60 -23.70 4.10 -13.34
C ASP A 60 -22.91 3.88 -12.06
N LYS A 61 -22.42 4.95 -11.41
CA LYS A 61 -21.66 4.92 -10.14
C LYS A 61 -20.50 3.90 -10.19
N LEU A 62 -19.61 4.07 -11.15
CA LEU A 62 -18.42 3.22 -11.31
C LEU A 62 -17.14 4.01 -11.03
N MET A 63 -16.11 3.31 -10.53
CA MET A 63 -14.73 3.82 -10.49
C MET A 63 -13.87 3.07 -11.50
N ARG A 64 -13.13 3.81 -12.35
CA ARG A 64 -12.20 3.25 -13.32
C ARG A 64 -10.81 3.84 -13.11
N ASP A 65 -9.81 2.96 -13.13
CA ASP A 65 -8.38 3.29 -13.15
C ASP A 65 -7.93 4.27 -12.05
N PRO A 66 -8.14 3.94 -10.76
CA PRO A 66 -7.69 4.79 -9.68
C PRO A 66 -6.16 4.91 -9.70
N SER A 67 -5.68 6.14 -9.50
CA SER A 67 -4.26 6.44 -9.35
C SER A 67 -4.02 7.11 -8.00
N ILE A 68 -2.79 6.97 -7.49
CA ILE A 68 -2.34 7.57 -6.24
C ILE A 68 -1.00 8.26 -6.48
N CYS A 69 -0.79 9.39 -5.83
CA CYS A 69 0.48 10.12 -5.82
C CYS A 69 0.87 10.45 -4.38
N GLN A 70 2.16 10.52 -4.12
CA GLN A 70 2.65 11.02 -2.84
C GLN A 70 2.37 12.52 -2.76
N GLY A 71 1.74 12.95 -1.67
CA GLY A 71 1.53 14.36 -1.38
C GLY A 71 2.83 15.10 -1.03
N PRO A 72 2.78 16.43 -0.92
CA PRO A 72 3.91 17.28 -0.53
C PRO A 72 4.40 17.02 0.90
#